data_AF-A0A1M6EQC6-F1
#
_entry.id   AF-A0A1M6EQC6-F1
#
_cell.length_a   1.000
_cell.length_b   1.000
_cell.length_c   1.000
_cell.angle_alpha   90.00
_cell.angle_beta   90.00
_cell.angle_gamma   90.00
#
_symmetry.space_group_name_H-M   'P 1'
#
loop_
_entity.id
_entity.type
_entity.pdbx_description
1 polymer ?
#
loop_
_entity_poly.entity_id
_entity_poly.type
_entity_poly.pdbx_seq_one_letter_code
_entity_poly.pdbx_strand_id
1 'polypeptide(L)'
;MKMLIQTLLMSTALVMASPAESLLNSDPDVVYMEEVGGKAIELLVIKPATIFASKKGGRRLGAYPVDTKVTLLAMTDKGYKVQGMAKHGKVSGWVSPKNLASKDPEFVENLKKFYERELAVRELISKNEVAIGMSSEEVFRSLGEPTRKESKITKDGQTGKWSYIDTEEVKHYTYVTDPRTGNTFRQLSHITTEEKGKVEVDFEKGVVTAISKMEDKGPGKVRVIVPPVIFGF
;
A
#
# COMPACT_ATOMS: atom_id res chain seq x y z
N MET A 1 -23.53 -25.62 56.56
CA MET A 1 -22.11 -25.22 56.44
C MET A 1 -21.46 -26.05 55.34
N LYS A 2 -21.34 -25.49 54.12
CA LYS A 2 -20.29 -25.79 53.12
C LYS A 2 -20.50 -24.87 51.91
N MET A 3 -19.43 -24.15 51.61
CA MET A 3 -19.32 -22.96 50.77
C MET A 3 -19.57 -23.25 49.29
N LEU A 4 -20.29 -22.32 48.63
CA LEU A 4 -20.19 -22.11 47.18
C LEU A 4 -18.80 -21.53 46.88
N ILE A 5 -18.01 -22.22 46.05
CA ILE A 5 -16.79 -21.67 45.45
C ILE A 5 -17.16 -21.26 44.03
N GLN A 6 -17.20 -19.95 43.82
CA GLN A 6 -17.46 -19.32 42.53
C GLN A 6 -16.11 -19.01 41.89
N THR A 7 -15.69 -19.82 40.93
CA THR A 7 -14.43 -19.66 40.21
C THR A 7 -14.59 -18.60 39.12
N LEU A 8 -13.93 -17.46 39.32
CA LEU A 8 -13.82 -16.35 38.38
C LEU A 8 -12.82 -16.74 37.27
N LEU A 9 -13.30 -17.00 36.05
CA LEU A 9 -12.44 -17.14 34.87
C LEU A 9 -12.00 -15.73 34.41
N MET A 10 -10.72 -15.42 34.60
CA MET A 10 -10.11 -14.18 34.13
C MET A 10 -9.58 -14.43 32.71
N SER A 11 -10.30 -13.96 31.69
CA SER A 11 -9.85 -14.01 30.30
C SER A 11 -8.72 -13.00 30.10
N THR A 12 -7.48 -13.48 30.01
CA THR A 12 -6.35 -12.69 29.52
C THR A 12 -6.50 -12.49 28.02
N ALA A 13 -6.92 -11.30 27.61
CA ALA A 13 -6.82 -10.86 26.22
C ALA A 13 -5.33 -10.72 25.87
N LEU A 14 -4.83 -11.66 25.08
CA LEU A 14 -3.51 -11.56 24.48
C LEU A 14 -3.59 -10.48 23.39
N VAL A 15 -3.24 -9.24 23.74
CA VAL A 15 -3.03 -8.18 22.76
C VAL A 15 -1.85 -8.63 21.90
N MET A 16 -2.13 -9.10 20.69
CA MET A 16 -1.11 -9.28 19.68
C MET A 16 -0.60 -7.89 19.31
N ALA A 17 0.54 -7.51 19.86
CA ALA A 17 1.27 -6.34 19.41
C ALA A 17 1.58 -6.55 17.91
N SER A 18 1.00 -5.71 17.06
CA SER A 18 1.47 -5.56 15.69
C SER A 18 2.96 -5.24 15.73
N PRO A 19 3.80 -5.82 14.86
CA PRO A 19 5.20 -5.42 14.79
C PRO A 19 5.25 -3.91 14.57
N ALA A 20 5.86 -3.20 15.51
CA ALA A 20 6.02 -1.76 15.41
C ALA A 20 6.84 -1.47 14.15
N GLU A 21 6.23 -0.85 13.14
CA GLU A 21 7.00 -0.20 12.08
C GLU A 21 7.97 0.77 12.76
N SER A 22 9.26 0.58 12.52
CA SER A 22 10.30 1.39 13.12
C SER A 22 10.14 2.83 12.65
N LEU A 23 9.58 3.69 13.51
CA LEU A 23 9.41 5.14 13.30
C LEU A 23 10.74 5.91 13.03
N LEU A 24 11.87 5.20 13.00
CA LEU A 24 13.20 5.72 12.74
C LEU A 24 13.58 5.72 11.25
N ASN A 25 12.79 5.09 10.38
CA ASN A 25 13.05 4.95 8.95
C ASN A 25 12.10 5.85 8.14
N SER A 26 12.34 7.17 8.18
CA SER A 26 11.46 8.17 7.56
C SER A 26 12.01 8.83 6.29
N ASP A 27 13.14 8.34 5.79
CA ASP A 27 13.81 8.96 4.64
C ASP A 27 13.19 8.49 3.31
N PRO A 28 12.55 9.37 2.52
CA PRO A 28 11.80 8.99 1.33
C PRO A 28 12.68 8.41 0.22
N ASP A 29 13.96 8.79 0.16
CA ASP A 29 14.90 8.29 -0.85
C ASP A 29 15.54 6.96 -0.45
N VAL A 30 15.23 6.43 0.73
CA VAL A 30 15.83 5.20 1.26
C VAL A 30 14.81 4.08 1.22
N VAL A 31 15.14 3.00 0.54
CA VAL A 31 14.35 1.78 0.56
C VAL A 31 14.95 0.84 1.61
N TYR A 32 14.18 0.55 2.65
CA TYR A 32 14.58 -0.35 3.73
C TYR A 32 14.11 -1.77 3.41
N MET A 33 15.02 -2.74 3.49
CA MET A 33 14.73 -4.14 3.12
C MET A 33 13.72 -4.80 4.07
N GLU A 34 13.63 -4.31 5.31
CA GLU A 34 12.66 -4.78 6.31
C GLU A 34 11.20 -4.47 5.90
N GLU A 35 10.96 -3.33 5.25
CA GLU A 35 9.62 -2.90 4.82
C GLU A 35 9.08 -3.71 3.64
N VAL A 36 9.97 -4.30 2.83
CA VAL A 36 9.60 -5.03 1.62
C VAL A 36 9.40 -6.53 1.89
N GLY A 37 9.55 -6.98 3.13
CA GLY A 37 9.17 -8.35 3.54
C GLY A 37 9.96 -9.48 2.88
N GLY A 38 11.23 -9.25 2.55
CA GLY A 38 12.08 -10.21 1.81
C GLY A 38 13.07 -11.01 2.68
N LYS A 39 13.64 -12.07 2.08
CA LYS A 39 14.80 -12.77 2.66
C LYS A 39 16.00 -11.82 2.76
N ALA A 40 16.77 -11.93 3.83
CA ALA A 40 17.99 -11.16 4.03
C ALA A 40 18.94 -11.34 2.84
N ILE A 41 19.27 -10.24 2.18
CA ILE A 41 20.16 -10.23 1.02
C ILE A 41 21.61 -10.19 1.52
N GLU A 42 22.39 -11.21 1.18
CA GLU A 42 23.82 -11.27 1.48
C GLU A 42 24.66 -10.82 0.31
N LEU A 43 25.64 -9.95 0.58
CA LEU A 43 26.61 -9.43 -0.37
C LEU A 43 28.04 -9.73 0.10
N LEU A 44 28.96 -9.81 -0.85
CA LEU A 44 30.38 -10.03 -0.60
C LEU A 44 31.17 -8.77 -0.92
N VAL A 45 32.09 -8.40 -0.03
CA VAL A 45 32.96 -7.24 -0.21
C VAL A 45 34.12 -7.60 -1.14
N ILE A 46 34.14 -7.05 -2.35
CA ILE A 46 35.20 -7.33 -3.35
C ILE A 46 36.39 -6.38 -3.26
N LYS A 47 36.18 -5.20 -2.69
CA LYS A 47 37.21 -4.18 -2.46
C LYS A 47 37.01 -3.60 -1.07
N PRO A 48 38.08 -3.17 -0.36
CA PRO A 48 37.93 -2.59 0.97
C PRO A 48 36.84 -1.51 1.01
N ALA A 49 35.75 -1.80 1.71
CA ALA A 49 34.56 -0.96 1.69
C ALA A 49 34.55 -0.05 2.91
N THR A 50 34.79 1.25 2.71
CA THR A 50 34.71 2.24 3.78
C THR A 50 33.27 2.43 4.24
N ILE A 51 33.06 2.39 5.56
CA ILE A 51 31.75 2.47 6.19
C ILE A 51 31.53 3.91 6.67
N PHE A 52 30.40 4.50 6.28
CA PHE A 52 29.98 5.85 6.66
C PHE A 52 28.74 5.83 7.54
N ALA A 53 28.61 6.84 8.40
CA ALA A 53 27.45 6.98 9.27
C ALA A 53 26.16 7.41 8.52
N SER A 54 26.29 8.14 7.40
CA SER A 54 25.14 8.67 6.65
C SER A 54 25.16 8.29 5.16
N LYS A 55 24.00 8.34 4.51
CA LYS A 55 23.83 8.05 3.07
C LYS A 55 24.64 8.98 2.16
N LYS A 56 24.91 10.22 2.61
CA LYS A 56 25.72 11.22 1.89
C LYS A 56 27.22 11.14 2.20
N GLY A 57 27.64 10.16 3.00
CA GLY A 57 29.00 10.08 3.54
C GLY A 57 29.13 10.81 4.88
N GLY A 58 30.36 11.20 5.26
CA GLY A 58 30.64 11.88 6.52
C GLY A 58 31.55 11.05 7.42
N ARG A 59 31.21 10.93 8.72
CA ARG A 59 32.08 10.25 9.69
C ARG A 59 32.32 8.80 9.27
N ARG A 60 33.60 8.45 9.13
CA ARG A 60 34.06 7.08 8.87
C ARG A 60 33.90 6.26 10.14
N LEU A 61 33.14 5.17 10.04
CA LEU A 61 32.92 4.20 11.13
C LEU A 61 33.91 3.04 11.06
N GLY A 62 34.52 2.81 9.90
CA GLY A 62 35.50 1.75 9.71
C GLY A 62 35.65 1.37 8.25
N ALA A 63 36.10 0.14 8.00
CA ALA A 63 36.06 -0.48 6.69
C ALA A 63 35.84 -1.98 6.84
N TYR A 64 35.06 -2.57 5.93
CA TYR A 64 34.99 -4.02 5.79
C TYR A 64 36.20 -4.52 4.97
N PRO A 65 36.90 -5.57 5.45
CA PRO A 65 37.92 -6.22 4.64
C PRO A 65 37.29 -6.95 3.44
N VAL A 66 38.12 -7.26 2.44
CA VAL A 66 37.73 -8.08 1.29
C VAL A 66 37.25 -9.46 1.77
N ASP A 67 36.33 -10.07 1.03
CA ASP A 67 35.69 -11.37 1.32
C ASP A 67 34.80 -11.41 2.57
N THR A 68 34.47 -10.24 3.13
CA THR A 68 33.48 -10.15 4.20
C THR A 68 32.08 -10.32 3.64
N LYS A 69 31.28 -11.19 4.27
CA LYS A 69 29.84 -11.27 4.02
C LYS A 69 29.12 -10.18 4.80
N VAL A 70 28.28 -9.42 4.11
CA VAL A 70 27.49 -8.33 4.69
C VAL A 70 26.02 -8.50 4.30
N THR A 71 25.12 -8.15 5.21
CA THR A 71 23.67 -8.17 4.96
C THR A 71 23.20 -6.78 4.55
N LEU A 72 22.44 -6.69 3.46
CA LEU A 72 21.82 -5.44 3.01
C LEU A 72 20.63 -5.10 3.89
N LEU A 73 20.65 -3.92 4.50
CA LEU A 73 19.57 -3.41 5.36
C LEU A 73 18.74 -2.33 4.66
N ALA A 74 19.40 -1.46 3.89
CA ALA A 74 18.71 -0.41 3.13
C ALA A 74 19.53 -0.01 1.90
N MET A 75 18.89 0.66 0.94
CA MET A 75 19.55 1.13 -0.27
C MET A 75 19.06 2.50 -0.73
N THR A 76 19.90 3.16 -1.50
CA THR A 76 19.66 4.39 -2.25
C THR A 76 20.23 4.20 -3.66
N ASP A 77 20.06 5.19 -4.53
CA ASP A 77 20.64 5.21 -5.88
C ASP A 77 22.17 4.98 -5.90
N LYS A 78 22.89 5.45 -4.88
CA LYS A 78 24.36 5.54 -4.84
C LYS A 78 25.01 4.87 -3.63
N GLY A 79 24.24 4.46 -2.63
CA GLY A 79 24.75 3.97 -1.35
C GLY A 79 23.90 2.84 -0.79
N TYR A 80 24.56 1.80 -0.27
CA TYR A 80 23.91 0.68 0.39
C TYR A 80 24.22 0.70 1.88
N LYS A 81 23.20 0.62 2.73
CA LYS A 81 23.35 0.42 4.17
C LYS A 81 23.46 -1.06 4.43
N VAL A 82 24.62 -1.49 4.91
CA VAL A 82 24.91 -2.91 5.16
C VAL A 82 25.36 -3.13 6.59
N GLN A 83 25.15 -4.34 7.08
CA GLN A 83 25.61 -4.79 8.39
C GLN A 83 26.54 -5.99 8.24
N GLY A 84 27.67 -5.96 8.92
CA GLY A 84 28.63 -7.07 8.87
C GLY A 84 29.72 -6.95 9.92
N MET A 85 30.68 -7.87 9.87
CA MET A 85 31.85 -7.86 10.76
C MET A 85 32.95 -6.98 10.17
N ALA A 86 33.22 -5.85 10.81
CA ALA A 86 34.37 -5.01 10.53
C ALA A 86 35.55 -5.36 11.47
N LYS A 87 36.71 -4.73 11.27
CA LYS A 87 37.93 -4.97 12.07
C LYS A 87 37.74 -4.86 13.58
N HIS A 88 36.81 -4.02 14.03
CA HIS A 88 36.57 -3.73 15.47
C HIS A 88 35.24 -4.30 15.98
N GLY A 89 34.59 -5.19 15.22
CA GLY A 89 33.33 -5.84 15.61
C GLY A 89 32.21 -5.64 14.58
N LYS A 90 30.97 -5.97 14.98
CA LYS A 90 29.79 -5.85 14.12
C LYS A 90 29.41 -4.38 13.96
N VAL A 91 29.44 -3.87 12.74
CA VAL A 91 29.12 -2.48 12.41
C VAL A 91 27.96 -2.47 11.42
N SER A 92 27.13 -1.43 11.47
CA SER A 92 26.16 -1.12 10.42
C SER A 92 26.46 0.28 9.88
N GLY A 93 26.34 0.47 8.57
CA GLY A 93 26.58 1.76 7.96
C GLY A 93 26.52 1.74 6.44
N TRP A 94 26.73 2.90 5.86
CA TRP A 94 26.62 3.15 4.43
C TRP A 94 27.93 2.86 3.71
N VAL A 95 27.85 2.10 2.62
CA VAL A 95 28.99 1.73 1.78
C VAL A 95 28.64 1.96 0.32
N SER A 96 29.68 2.17 -0.50
CA SER A 96 29.54 2.31 -1.94
C SER A 96 29.21 0.94 -2.59
N PRO A 97 28.17 0.84 -3.44
CA PRO A 97 27.80 -0.38 -4.15
C PRO A 97 28.94 -0.98 -4.98
N LYS A 98 29.83 -0.14 -5.53
CA LYS A 98 30.98 -0.57 -6.35
C LYS A 98 31.97 -1.47 -5.62
N ASN A 99 31.93 -1.48 -4.29
CA ASN A 99 32.81 -2.29 -3.45
C ASN A 99 32.16 -3.62 -3.02
N LEU A 100 30.92 -3.85 -3.44
CA LEU A 100 30.13 -5.03 -3.13
C LEU A 100 29.85 -5.81 -4.42
N ALA A 101 29.77 -7.13 -4.30
CA ALA A 101 29.28 -8.01 -5.35
C ALA A 101 28.32 -9.04 -4.75
N SER A 102 27.48 -9.61 -5.61
CA SER A 102 26.70 -10.80 -5.30
C SER A 102 27.23 -11.97 -6.13
N LYS A 103 26.75 -13.18 -5.83
CA LYS A 103 27.05 -14.37 -6.64
C LYS A 103 26.48 -14.27 -8.05
N ASP A 104 25.41 -13.49 -8.22
CA ASP A 104 24.76 -13.25 -9.49
C ASP A 104 25.32 -11.97 -10.15
N PRO A 105 25.86 -12.05 -11.39
CA PRO A 105 26.37 -10.90 -12.14
C PRO A 105 25.33 -9.80 -12.41
N GLU A 106 24.06 -10.16 -12.58
CA GLU A 106 22.97 -9.21 -12.90
C GLU A 106 22.34 -8.60 -11.64
N PHE A 107 22.79 -9.04 -10.47
CA PHE A 107 22.19 -8.68 -9.19
C PHE A 107 22.13 -7.17 -8.93
N VAL A 108 23.19 -6.43 -9.29
CA VAL A 108 23.24 -4.97 -9.07
C VAL A 108 22.21 -4.25 -9.95
N GLU A 109 22.04 -4.72 -11.19
CA GLU A 109 21.05 -4.18 -12.11
C GLU A 109 19.62 -4.48 -11.62
N ASN A 110 19.37 -5.72 -11.20
CA ASN A 110 18.08 -6.14 -10.66
C ASN A 110 17.73 -5.38 -9.36
N LEU A 111 18.70 -5.14 -8.47
CA LEU A 111 18.50 -4.28 -7.31
C LEU A 111 18.14 -2.85 -7.69
N LYS A 112 18.79 -2.29 -8.71
CA LYS A 112 18.49 -0.93 -9.16
C LYS A 112 17.07 -0.83 -9.73
N LYS A 113 16.66 -1.78 -10.57
CA LYS A 113 15.28 -1.88 -11.09
C LYS A 113 14.26 -2.01 -9.95
N PHE A 114 14.58 -2.83 -8.96
CA PHE A 114 13.75 -2.98 -7.76
C PHE A 114 13.63 -1.65 -7.00
N TYR A 115 14.72 -0.94 -6.77
CA TYR A 115 14.67 0.38 -6.11
C TYR A 115 13.81 1.40 -6.88
N GLU A 116 13.96 1.48 -8.19
CA GLU A 116 13.16 2.37 -9.04
C GLU A 116 11.67 1.99 -8.97
N ARG A 117 11.36 0.69 -9.00
CA ARG A 117 9.99 0.18 -8.80
C ARG A 117 9.44 0.61 -7.45
N GLU A 118 10.17 0.40 -6.35
CA GLU A 118 9.69 0.72 -5.00
C GLU A 118 9.41 2.22 -4.84
N LEU A 119 10.23 3.10 -5.41
CA LEU A 119 9.97 4.54 -5.40
C LEU A 119 8.67 4.88 -6.15
N ALA A 120 8.48 4.31 -7.34
CA ALA A 120 7.26 4.52 -8.12
C ALA A 120 6.01 4.00 -7.37
N VAL A 121 6.10 2.84 -6.74
CA VAL A 121 5.01 2.26 -5.93
C VAL A 121 4.68 3.14 -4.73
N ARG A 122 5.69 3.65 -4.01
CA ARG A 122 5.48 4.58 -2.89
C ARG A 122 4.81 5.88 -3.33
N GLU A 123 5.21 6.42 -4.48
CA GLU A 123 4.58 7.60 -5.05
C GLU A 123 3.09 7.34 -5.34
N LEU A 124 2.76 6.19 -5.94
CA LEU A 124 1.37 5.80 -6.21
C LEU A 124 0.56 5.61 -4.92
N ILE A 125 1.13 4.95 -3.90
CA ILE A 125 0.50 4.80 -2.59
C ILE A 125 0.22 6.17 -1.96
N SER A 126 1.17 7.11 -2.03
CA SER A 126 0.97 8.46 -1.48
C SER A 126 -0.14 9.25 -2.16
N LYS A 127 -0.47 8.91 -3.42
CA LYS A 127 -1.54 9.50 -4.22
C LYS A 127 -2.85 8.70 -4.14
N ASN A 128 -2.88 7.57 -3.43
CA ASN A 128 -3.98 6.60 -3.45
C ASN A 128 -4.33 6.13 -4.88
N GLU A 129 -3.30 5.88 -5.69
CA GLU A 129 -3.42 5.40 -7.07
C GLU A 129 -2.94 3.95 -7.20
N VAL A 130 -3.41 3.27 -8.25
CA VAL A 130 -3.03 1.89 -8.57
C VAL A 130 -2.52 1.81 -9.99
N ALA A 131 -1.51 0.98 -10.20
CA ALA A 131 -0.94 0.68 -11.51
C ALA A 131 -0.81 -0.83 -11.74
N ILE A 132 -0.72 -1.19 -13.02
CA ILE A 132 -0.43 -2.56 -13.45
C ILE A 132 0.96 -2.97 -12.93
N GLY A 133 1.09 -4.20 -12.44
CA GLY A 133 2.34 -4.69 -11.86
C GLY A 133 2.48 -4.47 -10.35
N MET A 134 1.54 -3.77 -9.71
CA MET A 134 1.47 -3.70 -8.24
C MET A 134 1.03 -5.06 -7.66
N SER A 135 1.50 -5.38 -6.45
CA SER A 135 1.04 -6.55 -5.71
C SER A 135 -0.29 -6.26 -5.01
N SER A 136 -1.04 -7.30 -4.63
CA SER A 136 -2.28 -7.11 -3.86
C SER A 136 -2.05 -6.39 -2.52
N GLU A 137 -0.88 -6.58 -1.89
CA GLU A 137 -0.51 -5.88 -0.65
C GLU A 137 -0.22 -4.39 -0.90
N GLU A 138 0.47 -4.07 -2.00
CA GLU A 138 0.71 -2.68 -2.41
C GLU A 138 -0.61 -1.97 -2.76
N VAL A 139 -1.54 -2.64 -3.44
CA VAL A 139 -2.88 -2.11 -3.72
C VAL A 139 -3.66 -1.88 -2.43
N PHE A 140 -3.61 -2.82 -1.49
CA PHE A 140 -4.25 -2.66 -0.18
C PHE A 140 -3.67 -1.47 0.59
N ARG A 141 -2.35 -1.26 0.55
CA ARG A 141 -1.71 -0.08 1.15
C ARG A 141 -2.12 1.23 0.47
N SER A 142 -2.41 1.21 -0.84
CA SER A 142 -2.79 2.39 -1.61
C SER A 142 -4.27 2.76 -1.45
N LEU A 143 -5.19 1.82 -1.68
CA LEU A 143 -6.64 2.08 -1.70
C LEU A 143 -7.38 1.65 -0.43
N GLY A 144 -6.70 0.92 0.46
CA GLY A 144 -7.33 0.32 1.64
C GLY A 144 -8.15 -0.92 1.33
N GLU A 145 -9.13 -1.17 2.20
CA GLU A 145 -10.00 -2.34 2.12
C GLU A 145 -10.99 -2.22 0.95
N PRO A 146 -11.03 -3.22 0.03
CA PRO A 146 -11.99 -3.19 -1.06
C PRO A 146 -13.42 -3.43 -0.58
N THR A 147 -14.39 -2.77 -1.22
CA THR A 147 -15.82 -2.98 -0.96
C THR A 147 -16.25 -4.42 -1.25
N ARG A 148 -15.68 -5.04 -2.29
CA ARG A 148 -15.88 -6.47 -2.62
C ARG A 148 -14.56 -7.12 -3.02
N LYS A 149 -14.36 -8.35 -2.54
CA LYS A 149 -13.19 -9.18 -2.83
C LYS A 149 -13.62 -10.53 -3.37
N GLU A 150 -13.18 -10.83 -4.58
CA GLU A 150 -13.34 -12.14 -5.21
C GLU A 150 -11.97 -12.77 -5.40
N SER A 151 -11.87 -14.08 -5.11
CA SER A 151 -10.67 -14.87 -5.35
C SER A 151 -11.05 -16.20 -5.95
N LYS A 152 -10.41 -16.58 -7.04
CA LYS A 152 -10.61 -17.85 -7.73
C LYS A 152 -9.26 -18.56 -7.85
N ILE A 153 -9.23 -19.83 -7.46
CA ILE A 153 -8.05 -20.68 -7.60
C ILE A 153 -8.36 -21.70 -8.69
N THR A 154 -7.63 -21.65 -9.81
CA THR A 154 -7.73 -22.60 -10.91
C THR A 154 -6.43 -23.38 -11.05
N LYS A 155 -6.41 -24.36 -11.97
CA LYS A 155 -5.19 -25.12 -12.30
C LYS A 155 -4.06 -24.23 -12.83
N ASP A 156 -4.42 -23.13 -13.49
CA ASP A 156 -3.49 -22.19 -14.13
C ASP A 156 -2.94 -21.13 -13.16
N GLY A 157 -3.52 -21.02 -11.96
CA GLY A 157 -3.06 -20.14 -10.89
C GLY A 157 -4.20 -19.53 -10.07
N GLN A 158 -3.82 -18.57 -9.22
CA GLN A 158 -4.77 -17.77 -8.46
C GLN A 158 -5.10 -16.50 -9.25
N THR A 159 -6.38 -16.25 -9.46
CA THR A 159 -6.90 -14.97 -9.93
C THR A 159 -7.74 -14.31 -8.84
N GLY A 160 -7.85 -12.99 -8.89
CA GLY A 160 -8.67 -12.24 -7.95
C GLY A 160 -9.23 -10.99 -8.60
N LYS A 161 -10.37 -10.52 -8.12
CA LYS A 161 -10.98 -9.26 -8.54
C LYS A 161 -11.38 -8.49 -7.29
N TRP A 162 -10.85 -7.28 -7.14
CA TRP A 162 -11.23 -6.38 -6.06
C TRP A 162 -12.02 -5.22 -6.64
N SER A 163 -13.12 -4.85 -6.00
CA SER A 163 -13.94 -3.71 -6.39
C SER A 163 -14.00 -2.69 -5.28
N TYR A 164 -13.67 -1.45 -5.61
CA TYR A 164 -13.79 -0.28 -4.77
C TYR A 164 -14.96 0.53 -5.32
N ILE A 165 -16.07 0.56 -4.58
CA ILE A 165 -17.30 1.23 -4.99
C ILE A 165 -17.47 2.47 -4.13
N ASP A 166 -17.51 3.63 -4.77
CA ASP A 166 -17.84 4.90 -4.13
C ASP A 166 -19.36 5.09 -4.17
N THR A 167 -19.98 5.17 -3.01
CA THR A 167 -21.44 5.28 -2.86
C THR A 167 -21.82 6.58 -2.17
N GLU A 168 -22.87 7.23 -2.68
CA GLU A 168 -23.52 8.36 -2.01
C GLU A 168 -24.92 7.98 -1.54
N GLU A 169 -25.23 8.28 -0.28
CA GLU A 169 -26.58 8.18 0.25
C GLU A 169 -27.36 9.47 0.00
N VAL A 170 -28.35 9.40 -0.89
CA VAL A 170 -29.28 10.48 -1.19
C VAL A 170 -30.53 10.34 -0.32
N LYS A 171 -30.77 11.31 0.55
CA LYS A 171 -31.95 11.34 1.43
C LYS A 171 -33.13 12.03 0.76
N HIS A 172 -34.23 11.32 0.58
CA HIS A 172 -35.45 11.86 0.03
C HIS A 172 -36.41 12.26 1.14
N TYR A 173 -36.96 13.47 1.01
CA TYR A 173 -37.89 14.02 1.98
C TYR A 173 -39.24 14.33 1.34
N THR A 174 -40.31 14.11 2.11
CA THR A 174 -41.66 14.53 1.75
C THR A 174 -42.14 15.61 2.72
N TYR A 175 -43.01 16.48 2.23
CA TYR A 175 -43.68 17.47 3.06
C TYR A 175 -44.99 16.88 3.57
N VAL A 176 -45.14 16.85 4.89
CA VAL A 176 -46.35 16.37 5.56
C VAL A 176 -46.95 17.53 6.33
N THR A 177 -48.26 17.70 6.17
CA THR A 177 -49.01 18.73 6.90
C THR A 177 -49.64 18.10 8.12
N ASP A 178 -49.39 18.68 9.29
CA ASP A 178 -50.05 18.29 10.52
C ASP A 178 -51.55 18.61 10.42
N PRO A 179 -52.45 17.60 10.51
CA PRO A 179 -53.90 17.81 10.39
C PRO A 179 -54.48 18.73 11.47
N ARG A 180 -53.79 18.87 12.60
CA ARG A 180 -54.30 19.54 13.80
C ARG A 180 -53.81 20.99 13.91
N THR A 181 -52.59 21.26 13.46
CA THR A 181 -51.99 22.60 13.52
C THR A 181 -51.87 23.28 12.16
N GLY A 182 -52.04 22.54 11.05
CA GLY A 182 -51.88 23.04 9.68
C GLY A 182 -50.43 23.31 9.28
N ASN A 183 -49.47 23.08 10.17
CA ASN A 183 -48.06 23.33 9.90
C ASN A 183 -47.48 22.22 9.01
N THR A 184 -46.73 22.63 7.99
CA THR A 184 -46.00 21.71 7.12
C THR A 184 -44.59 21.50 7.65
N PHE A 185 -44.18 20.24 7.81
CA PHE A 185 -42.82 19.89 8.17
C PHE A 185 -42.25 18.85 7.22
N ARG A 186 -40.92 18.79 7.17
CA ARG A 186 -40.18 17.88 6.29
C ARG A 186 -39.97 16.55 7.00
N GLN A 187 -40.49 15.46 6.43
CA GLN A 187 -40.32 14.10 6.94
C GLN A 187 -39.38 13.31 6.02
N LEU A 188 -38.43 12.59 6.59
CA LEU A 188 -37.59 11.67 5.83
C LEU A 188 -38.47 10.54 5.29
N SER A 189 -38.47 10.34 3.98
CA SER A 189 -39.25 9.29 3.32
C SER A 189 -38.41 8.03 3.15
N HIS A 190 -37.30 8.12 2.42
CA HIS A 190 -36.40 7.00 2.16
C HIS A 190 -34.99 7.51 1.85
N ILE A 191 -34.02 6.61 1.89
CA ILE A 191 -32.62 6.86 1.52
C ILE A 191 -32.31 5.95 0.34
N THR A 192 -31.75 6.51 -0.71
CA THR A 192 -31.27 5.78 -1.89
C THR A 192 -29.76 5.81 -1.88
N THR A 193 -29.10 4.68 -2.14
CA THR A 193 -27.65 4.60 -2.30
C THR A 193 -27.32 4.56 -3.78
N GLU A 194 -26.62 5.57 -4.28
CA GLU A 194 -26.20 5.68 -5.68
C GLU A 194 -24.69 5.41 -5.79
N GLU A 195 -24.29 4.56 -6.75
CA GLU A 195 -22.87 4.28 -7.03
C GLU A 195 -22.31 5.43 -7.88
N LYS A 196 -21.48 6.30 -7.28
CA LYS A 196 -20.84 7.43 -7.98
C LYS A 196 -19.63 7.02 -8.79
N GLY A 197 -18.94 5.98 -8.36
CA GLY A 197 -17.72 5.53 -8.99
C GLY A 197 -17.40 4.10 -8.61
N LYS A 198 -16.67 3.43 -9.49
CA LYS A 198 -16.24 2.07 -9.26
C LYS A 198 -14.87 1.85 -9.88
N VAL A 199 -13.93 1.37 -9.07
CA VAL A 199 -12.62 0.92 -9.54
C VAL A 199 -12.55 -0.60 -9.35
N GLU A 200 -12.44 -1.33 -10.45
CA GLU A 200 -12.13 -2.76 -10.43
C GLU A 200 -10.65 -2.98 -10.69
N VAL A 201 -10.04 -3.83 -9.87
CA VAL A 201 -8.64 -4.24 -10.00
C VAL A 201 -8.61 -5.76 -10.12
N ASP A 202 -8.10 -6.24 -11.25
CA ASP A 202 -7.94 -7.66 -11.52
C ASP A 202 -6.50 -8.09 -11.22
N PHE A 203 -6.40 -9.24 -10.57
CA PHE A 203 -5.15 -9.85 -10.16
C PHE A 203 -4.97 -11.21 -10.83
N GLU A 204 -3.76 -11.46 -11.29
CA GLU A 204 -3.29 -12.79 -11.63
C GLU A 204 -1.98 -13.07 -10.92
N LYS A 205 -1.89 -14.23 -10.27
CA LYS A 205 -0.71 -14.65 -9.49
C LYS A 205 -0.27 -13.60 -8.45
N GLY A 206 -1.23 -12.86 -7.89
CA GLY A 206 -1.00 -11.85 -6.86
C GLY A 206 -0.54 -10.48 -7.38
N VAL A 207 -0.54 -10.26 -8.69
CA VAL A 207 -0.12 -9.01 -9.35
C VAL A 207 -1.27 -8.42 -10.15
N VAL A 208 -1.41 -7.09 -10.15
CA VAL A 208 -2.41 -6.37 -10.93
C VAL A 208 -2.15 -6.55 -12.42
N THR A 209 -3.16 -7.04 -13.14
CA THR A 209 -3.12 -7.23 -14.59
C THR A 209 -4.03 -6.26 -15.33
N ALA A 210 -5.18 -5.91 -14.75
CA ALA A 210 -6.11 -4.95 -15.34
C ALA A 210 -6.72 -4.03 -14.28
N ILE A 211 -7.04 -2.81 -14.71
CA ILE A 211 -7.71 -1.80 -13.90
C ILE A 211 -8.85 -1.22 -14.75
N SER A 212 -10.07 -1.26 -14.22
CA SER A 212 -11.24 -0.64 -14.83
C SER A 212 -11.74 0.47 -13.92
N LYS A 213 -11.96 1.66 -14.46
CA LYS A 213 -12.54 2.80 -13.75
C LYS A 213 -13.86 3.18 -14.40
N MET A 214 -14.91 3.24 -13.60
CA MET A 214 -16.21 3.75 -13.96
C MET A 214 -16.50 4.96 -13.07
N GLU A 215 -16.90 6.07 -13.69
CA GLU A 215 -17.36 7.27 -13.00
C GLU A 215 -18.77 7.56 -13.50
N ASP A 216 -19.73 7.64 -12.58
CA ASP A 216 -21.05 8.13 -12.88
C ASP A 216 -21.05 9.67 -12.72
N LYS A 217 -21.37 10.39 -13.80
CA LYS A 217 -21.49 11.85 -13.79
C LYS A 217 -22.88 12.31 -13.31
N GLY A 218 -23.67 11.39 -12.74
CA GLY A 218 -25.03 11.60 -12.30
C GLY A 218 -26.02 11.68 -13.47
N PRO A 219 -27.32 11.82 -13.19
CA PRO A 219 -28.32 12.01 -14.22
C PRO A 219 -28.02 13.31 -14.97
N GLY A 220 -27.63 13.19 -16.24
CA GLY A 220 -27.43 14.34 -17.12
C GLY A 220 -28.67 15.23 -17.09
N LYS A 221 -28.49 16.56 -16.97
CA LYS A 221 -29.59 17.53 -17.06
C LYS A 221 -30.22 17.45 -18.46
N VAL A 222 -31.16 16.53 -18.67
CA VAL A 222 -31.91 16.44 -19.93
C VAL A 222 -32.85 17.64 -19.99
N ARG A 223 -32.47 18.64 -20.77
CA ARG A 223 -33.40 19.70 -21.18
C ARG A 223 -34.25 19.16 -22.32
N VAL A 224 -35.52 18.83 -22.02
CA VAL A 224 -36.51 18.53 -23.06
C VAL A 224 -36.84 19.83 -23.78
N ILE A 225 -36.34 19.99 -25.01
CA ILE A 225 -36.69 21.12 -25.88
C ILE A 225 -37.89 20.67 -26.70
N VAL A 226 -38.96 21.48 -26.67
CA VAL A 226 -40.16 21.23 -27.49
C VAL A 226 -39.78 21.44 -28.96
N PRO A 227 -40.10 20.52 -29.89
CA PRO A 227 -39.77 20.68 -31.30
C PRO A 227 -40.42 21.95 -31.88
N PRO A 228 -39.77 22.61 -32.85
CA PRO A 228 -40.29 23.84 -33.45
C PRO A 228 -41.62 23.56 -34.17
N VAL A 229 -42.60 24.44 -33.97
CA VAL A 229 -43.86 24.42 -34.71
C VAL A 229 -43.56 24.85 -36.14
N ILE A 230 -43.64 23.91 -37.07
CA ILE A 230 -43.54 24.19 -38.50
C ILE A 230 -44.88 24.80 -38.91
N PHE A 231 -44.90 26.11 -39.16
CA PHE A 231 -46.03 26.76 -39.81
C PHE A 231 -45.94 26.50 -41.32
N GLY A 232 -46.89 25.74 -41.86
CA GLY A 232 -47.08 25.65 -43.30
C GLY A 232 -47.65 26.97 -43.81
N PHE A 233 -47.00 27.56 -44.81
CA PHE A 233 -47.53 28.64 -45.64
C PHE A 233 -48.04 28.04 -46.94
#